data_AF-A0A933YJE3-F1
#
_entry.id   AF-A0A933YJE3-F1
#
_cell.length_a   1.000
_cell.length_b   1.000
_cell.length_c   1.000
_cell.angle_alpha   90.00
_cell.angle_beta   90.00
_cell.angle_gamma   90.00
#
_symmetry.space_group_name_H-M   'P 1'
#
loop_
_entity.id
_entity.type
_entity.pdbx_description
1 polymer ?
#
loop_
_entity_poly.entity_id
_entity_poly.type
_entity_poly.pdbx_seq_one_letter_code
_entity_poly.pdbx_strand_id
1 'polypeptide(L)' 'MRRADQVRGCSVKLAIIAAIGRNNVIGNGGKLPWHLSEDLKRFKRLTTGHTVLMGRKTFESIGKP' A
#
# COMPACT_ATOMS: atom_id res chain seq x y z
N MET A 1 -4.05 -10.64 41.90
CA MET A 1 -3.00 -10.74 40.86
C MET A 1 -3.41 -11.83 39.86
N ARG A 2 -4.25 -11.51 38.87
CA ARG A 2 -4.72 -12.48 37.86
C ARG A 2 -4.61 -11.86 36.46
N ARG A 3 -3.89 -12.61 35.61
CA ARG A 3 -3.92 -12.69 34.14
C ARG A 3 -3.67 -11.40 33.34
N ALA A 4 -2.44 -11.33 32.82
CA ALA A 4 -2.14 -10.57 31.61
C ALA A 4 -3.02 -11.08 30.45
N ASP A 5 -3.63 -10.12 29.77
CA ASP A 5 -4.47 -10.30 28.60
C ASP A 5 -3.70 -11.00 27.48
N GLN A 6 -4.08 -12.24 27.18
CA GLN A 6 -3.72 -12.90 25.94
C GLN A 6 -4.46 -12.19 24.80
N VAL A 7 -3.83 -11.17 24.21
CA VAL A 7 -4.27 -10.57 22.94
C VAL A 7 -4.42 -11.71 21.94
N ARG A 8 -5.66 -12.02 21.56
CA ARG A 8 -5.97 -13.01 20.53
C ARG A 8 -5.30 -12.57 19.23
N GLY A 9 -4.20 -13.20 18.87
CA GLY A 9 -3.54 -13.00 17.59
C GLY A 9 -4.44 -13.49 16.46
N CYS A 10 -5.23 -12.59 15.88
CA CYS A 10 -5.89 -12.85 14.61
C CYS A 10 -4.79 -12.82 13.54
N SER A 11 -4.56 -13.95 12.85
CA SER A 11 -3.58 -14.01 11.76
C SER A 11 -4.10 -13.21 10.56
N VAL A 12 -3.67 -11.96 10.46
CA VAL A 12 -3.96 -11.11 9.29
C VAL A 12 -2.99 -11.48 8.18
N LYS A 13 -3.51 -11.86 7.01
CA LYS A 13 -2.70 -12.05 5.81
C LYS A 13 -2.32 -10.70 5.24
N LEU A 14 -1.01 -10.42 5.22
CA LEU A 14 -0.46 -9.17 4.67
C LEU A 14 0.14 -9.43 3.29
N ALA A 15 -0.13 -8.52 2.36
CA ALA A 15 0.47 -8.51 1.03
C ALA A 15 1.05 -7.11 0.75
N ILE A 16 2.22 -7.08 0.12
CA ILE A 16 2.88 -5.83 -0.29
C ILE A 16 2.74 -5.72 -1.80
N ILE A 17 2.24 -4.57 -2.27
CA ILE A 17 2.08 -4.28 -3.70
C ILE A 17 2.86 -2.99 -3.99
N ALA A 18 3.86 -3.08 -4.87
CA ALA A 18 4.67 -1.94 -5.31
C ALA A 18 5.03 -2.09 -6.79
N ALA A 19 5.12 -0.95 -7.49
CA ALA A 19 5.72 -0.86 -8.82
C ALA A 19 7.16 -0.35 -8.65
N ILE A 20 8.12 -1.05 -9.25
CA ILE A 20 9.56 -0.85 -9.01
C ILE A 20 10.26 -0.72 -10.38
N GLY A 21 11.02 0.37 -10.56
CA GLY A 21 11.86 0.55 -11.73
C GLY A 21 13.12 -0.33 -11.71
N ARG A 22 13.82 -0.43 -12.85
CA ARG A 22 15.04 -1.26 -12.99
C ARG A 22 16.16 -0.91 -12.00
N ASN A 23 16.17 0.31 -11.49
CA ASN A 23 17.10 0.83 -10.48
C ASN A 23 16.52 0.82 -9.06
N ASN A 24 15.51 0.00 -8.79
CA ASN A 24 14.79 -0.08 -7.51
C ASN A 24 14.02 1.19 -7.11
N VAL A 25 13.83 2.14 -8.03
CA VAL A 25 13.06 3.36 -7.73
C VAL A 25 11.55 3.05 -7.63
N ILE A 26 10.90 3.59 -6.62
CA ILE A 26 9.44 3.46 -6.38
C ILE A 26 8.70 4.80 -6.46
N GLY A 27 9.44 5.90 -6.49
CA GLY A 27 8.91 7.26 -6.42
C GLY A 27 10.04 8.29 -6.51
N ASN A 28 9.73 9.49 -6.97
CA ASN A 28 10.63 10.64 -6.95
C ASN A 28 9.83 11.90 -6.58
N GLY A 29 10.26 12.64 -5.56
CA GLY A 29 9.60 13.88 -5.15
C GLY A 29 8.12 13.74 -4.76
N GLY A 30 7.72 12.59 -4.18
CA GLY A 30 6.33 12.33 -3.81
C GLY A 30 5.41 11.97 -4.98
N LYS A 31 5.97 11.69 -6.16
CA LYS A 31 5.23 11.28 -7.36
C LYS A 31 5.82 10.01 -7.95
N LEU A 32 5.06 9.33 -8.80
CA LEU A 32 5.60 8.28 -9.65
C LEU A 32 6.46 8.91 -10.75
N PRO A 33 7.68 8.42 -11.01
CA PRO A 33 8.54 8.96 -12.06
C PRO A 33 8.09 8.54 -13.47
N TRP A 34 7.08 7.68 -13.58
CA TRP A 34 6.44 7.27 -14.82
C TRP A 34 4.94 7.59 -14.79
N HIS A 35 4.35 7.70 -15.99
CA HIS A 35 2.92 7.84 -16.17
C HIS A 35 2.37 6.65 -16.96
N LEU A 36 2.13 5.54 -16.25
CA LEU A 36 1.56 4.32 -16.82
C LEU A 36 0.18 4.08 -16.21
N SER A 37 -0.87 4.46 -16.96
CA SER A 37 -2.26 4.34 -16.47
C SER A 37 -2.66 2.89 -16.18
N GLU A 38 -2.06 1.92 -16.87
CA GLU A 38 -2.31 0.50 -16.64
C GLU A 38 -1.81 0.00 -15.28
N ASP A 39 -0.70 0.56 -14.76
CA ASP A 39 -0.19 0.21 -13.43
C ASP A 39 -1.20 0.57 -12.33
N LEU A 40 -1.76 1.78 -12.41
CA LEU A 40 -2.76 2.24 -11.45
C LEU A 40 -4.07 1.45 -11.56
N LYS A 41 -4.50 1.10 -12.79
CA LYS A 41 -5.66 0.23 -13.00
C LYS A 41 -5.43 -1.16 -12.41
N ARG A 42 -4.25 -1.73 -12.60
CA ARG A 42 -3.85 -3.02 -12.02
C ARG A 42 -3.79 -2.95 -10.50
N PHE A 43 -3.19 -1.90 -9.94
CA PHE A 43 -3.16 -1.67 -8.49
C PHE A 43 -4.58 -1.63 -7.92
N LYS A 44 -5.46 -0.82 -8.51
CA LYS A 44 -6.87 -0.72 -8.10
C LYS A 44 -7.57 -2.08 -8.15
N ARG A 45 -7.40 -2.84 -9.24
CA ARG A 45 -7.96 -4.21 -9.35
C ARG A 45 -7.47 -5.16 -8.26
N LEU A 46 -6.20 -5.11 -7.91
CA LEU A 46 -5.61 -6.00 -6.89
C LEU A 46 -6.01 -5.62 -5.46
N THR A 47 -6.29 -4.34 -5.21
CA THR A 47 -6.59 -3.84 -3.86
C THR A 47 -8.07 -3.65 -3.59
N THR A 48 -8.92 -3.61 -4.62
CA THR A 48 -10.38 -3.48 -4.46
C THR A 48 -10.92 -4.63 -3.61
N GLY A 49 -11.69 -4.30 -2.57
CA GLY A 49 -12.22 -5.26 -1.59
C GLY A 49 -11.29 -5.55 -0.41
N HIS A 50 -10.09 -4.95 -0.38
CA HIS A 50 -9.13 -5.08 0.71
C HIS A 50 -8.83 -3.73 1.38
N THR A 51 -8.40 -3.78 2.65
CA THR A 51 -7.87 -2.59 3.32
C THR A 51 -6.49 -2.26 2.77
N VAL A 52 -6.34 -1.07 2.22
CA VAL A 52 -5.05 -0.58 1.72
C VAL A 52 -4.39 0.28 2.79
N LEU A 53 -3.28 -0.21 3.32
CA LEU A 53 -2.41 0.58 4.19
C LEU A 53 -1.34 1.27 3.34
N MET A 54 -1.20 2.58 3.50
CA MET A 54 -0.19 3.37 2.77
C MET A 54 0.33 4.52 3.63
N GLY A 55 1.47 5.08 3.26
CA GLY A 55 2.02 6.25 3.94
C GLY A 55 1.23 7.52 3.64
N ARG A 56 1.20 8.47 4.59
CA ARG A 56 0.53 9.77 4.46
C ARG A 56 0.85 10.52 3.16
N LYS A 57 2.15 10.62 2.80
CA LYS A 57 2.59 11.31 1.57
C LYS A 57 2.04 10.65 0.31
N THR A 58 1.97 9.32 0.29
CA THR A 58 1.40 8.56 -0.84
C THR A 58 -0.09 8.84 -0.95
N PHE A 59 -0.81 8.82 0.17
CA PHE A 59 -2.24 9.13 0.20
C PHE A 59 -2.53 10.55 -0.33
N GLU A 60 -1.78 11.55 0.12
CA GLU A 60 -1.89 12.93 -0.36
C GLU A 60 -1.57 13.07 -1.87
N SER A 61 -0.64 12.28 -2.39
CA SER A 61 -0.25 12.34 -3.81
C SER A 61 -1.32 11.82 -4.78
N ILE A 62 -2.22 10.94 -4.32
CA ILE A 62 -3.29 10.33 -5.14
C ILE A 62 -4.50 11.27 -5.26
N GLY A 63 -4.59 12.29 -4.40
CA GLY A 63 -5.46 13.44 -4.62
C GLY A 63 -6.94 13.28 -4.25
N LYS A 64 -7.49 12.05 -4.13
CA LYS A 64 -8.76 11.66 -3.46
C LYS A 64 -9.05 10.15 -3.66
N PRO A 65 -9.84 9.48 -2.78
CA PRO A 65 -10.31 8.10 -2.96
C PRO A 65 -11.28 7.92 -4.13
#